data_AF-A0A961VZQ2-F1
#
_entry.id   AF-A0A961VZQ2-F1
#
_cell.length_a   1.000
_cell.length_b   1.000
_cell.length_c   1.000
_cell.angle_alpha   90.00
_cell.angle_beta   90.00
_cell.angle_gamma   90.00
#
_symmetry.space_group_name_H-M   'P 1'
#
loop_
_entity.id
_entity.type
_entity.pdbx_description
1 polymer ?
#
loop_
_entity_poly.entity_id
_entity_poly.type
_entity_poly.pdbx_seq_one_letter_code
_entity_poly.pdbx_strand_id
1 'polypeptide(L)'
;MAKTGILGLGATLSVAIALAVGGASSAANAQELSEKSVKTFMEYAWSLVPAQFTKPNGEIVQIDKKKKDEVMVPVDVAREVIRVGRISAHAQVCNLVEDQVANYRSLMKRETDKKQWTEQQMIYINQLHLTTVMLLTGKIKLVEKQGDKQVVIEERKSPVQTCAPEQSQKVKQAIAEYVKAGPPISTVMAVPSTEGGAAAAEAGASGGAEAKPASETKVEKTKK
;
A
#
# COMPACT_ATOMS: atom_id res chain seq x y z
N MET A 1 -44.92 31.63 62.79
CA MET A 1 -44.14 31.40 64.03
C MET A 1 -44.28 29.93 64.42
N ALA A 2 -43.18 29.33 64.92
CA ALA A 2 -43.03 27.98 65.49
C ALA A 2 -43.08 26.80 64.47
N LYS A 3 -42.22 25.77 64.52
CA LYS A 3 -41.09 25.44 65.41
C LYS A 3 -40.23 24.37 64.72
N THR A 4 -38.92 24.48 64.88
CA THR A 4 -37.88 23.48 64.60
C THR A 4 -38.09 22.23 65.49
N GLY A 5 -37.72 21.04 65.01
CA GLY A 5 -37.62 19.82 65.83
C GLY A 5 -36.89 18.69 65.10
N ILE A 6 -35.65 18.45 65.53
CA ILE A 6 -34.68 17.46 65.03
C ILE A 6 -34.82 16.15 65.84
N LEU A 7 -34.37 15.04 65.24
CA LEU A 7 -33.82 13.78 65.80
C LEU A 7 -34.68 12.51 65.68
N GLY A 8 -34.10 11.56 64.94
CA GLY A 8 -34.48 10.14 64.93
C GLY A 8 -33.51 9.35 64.05
N LEU A 9 -32.34 9.01 64.60
CA LEU A 9 -31.38 8.06 64.03
C LEU A 9 -32.07 6.70 63.80
N GLY A 10 -32.03 6.21 62.57
CA GLY A 10 -32.45 4.85 62.22
C GLY A 10 -31.71 4.40 60.96
N ALA A 11 -30.64 3.65 61.16
CA ALA A 11 -29.78 3.14 60.11
C ALA A 11 -30.52 2.09 59.26
N THR A 12 -30.75 2.39 57.97
CA THR A 12 -30.98 1.37 56.95
C THR A 12 -30.12 1.66 55.74
N LEU A 13 -29.16 0.76 55.56
CA LEU A 13 -28.35 0.48 54.39
C LEU A 13 -29.06 0.86 53.07
N SER A 14 -28.53 1.83 52.34
CA SER A 14 -28.83 2.04 50.93
C SER A 14 -27.53 2.39 50.21
N VAL A 15 -26.99 1.36 49.56
CA VAL A 15 -25.91 1.46 48.58
C VAL A 15 -26.45 2.30 47.42
N ALA A 16 -26.09 3.58 47.38
CA ALA A 16 -26.28 4.42 46.21
C ALA A 16 -24.94 4.52 45.47
N ILE A 17 -24.94 3.87 44.32
CA ILE A 17 -23.89 3.68 43.33
C ILE A 17 -23.07 4.95 43.09
N ALA A 18 -21.76 4.83 43.26
CA ALA A 18 -20.79 5.75 42.71
C ALA A 18 -20.91 5.74 41.17
N LEU A 19 -21.48 6.79 40.60
CA LEU A 19 -21.36 7.05 39.17
C LEU A 19 -19.93 7.46 38.89
N ALA A 20 -19.20 6.52 38.31
CA ALA A 20 -17.81 6.60 37.94
C ALA A 20 -17.51 7.83 37.06
N VAL A 21 -16.49 8.57 37.47
CA VAL A 21 -15.62 9.30 36.55
C VAL A 21 -14.92 8.26 35.69
N GLY A 22 -15.20 8.23 34.38
CA GLY A 22 -14.48 7.35 33.47
C GLY A 22 -15.05 7.31 32.06
N GLY A 23 -14.31 7.87 31.11
CA GLY A 23 -14.33 7.37 29.73
C GLY A 23 -14.94 8.25 28.63
N ALA A 24 -14.66 9.56 28.61
CA ALA A 24 -14.59 10.28 27.33
C ALA A 24 -13.15 10.21 26.79
N SER A 25 -12.65 8.99 26.59
CA SER A 25 -11.36 8.73 25.96
C SER A 25 -11.63 8.30 24.51
N SER A 26 -11.55 9.27 23.60
CA SER A 26 -11.07 9.12 22.23
C SER A 26 -11.51 7.86 21.47
N ALA A 27 -12.70 7.89 20.87
CA ALA A 27 -13.04 7.04 19.72
C ALA A 27 -12.29 7.47 18.42
N ALA A 28 -11.05 7.97 18.54
CA ALA A 28 -10.20 8.43 17.43
C ALA A 28 -8.96 7.54 17.21
N ASN A 29 -8.82 6.44 17.97
CA ASN A 29 -7.70 5.50 17.86
C ASN A 29 -8.18 4.13 17.36
N ALA A 30 -8.95 4.08 16.28
CA ALA A 30 -9.28 2.81 15.62
C ALA A 30 -8.03 2.27 14.90
N GLN A 31 -7.17 1.62 15.68
CA GLN A 31 -5.93 0.92 15.32
C GLN A 31 -4.86 1.78 14.63
N GLU A 32 -4.38 2.82 15.32
CA GLU A 32 -3.11 3.43 14.91
C GLU A 32 -2.00 2.36 14.91
N LEU A 33 -1.25 2.28 13.81
CA LEU A 33 -0.16 1.31 13.68
C LEU A 33 0.90 1.57 14.75
N SER A 34 1.26 0.53 15.51
CA SER A 34 2.39 0.60 16.43
C SER A 34 3.64 1.05 15.68
N GLU A 35 4.46 1.90 16.30
CA GLU A 35 5.70 2.39 15.69
C GLU A 35 6.60 1.23 15.24
N LYS A 36 6.64 0.14 16.02
CA LYS A 36 7.38 -1.07 15.65
C LYS A 36 6.86 -1.68 14.34
N SER A 37 5.54 -1.79 14.18
CA SER A 37 4.94 -2.26 12.93
C SER A 37 5.27 -1.32 11.77
N VAL A 38 5.17 0.00 11.96
CA VAL A 38 5.52 0.99 10.92
C VAL A 38 6.98 0.80 10.48
N LYS A 39 7.91 0.73 11.44
CA LYS A 39 9.33 0.47 11.17
C LYS A 39 9.54 -0.83 10.40
N THR A 40 8.82 -1.91 10.72
CA THR A 40 8.91 -3.17 9.95
C THR A 40 8.49 -2.99 8.49
N PHE A 41 7.37 -2.32 8.20
CA PHE A 41 6.97 -2.01 6.83
C PHE A 41 8.01 -1.14 6.12
N MET A 42 8.55 -0.16 6.81
CA MET A 42 9.59 0.74 6.30
C MET A 42 10.89 0.00 5.92
N GLU A 43 11.36 -0.91 6.79
CA GLU A 43 12.52 -1.76 6.53
C GLU A 43 12.29 -2.68 5.33
N TYR A 44 11.11 -3.27 5.26
CA TYR A 44 10.78 -4.18 4.17
C TYR A 44 10.69 -3.44 2.84
N ALA A 45 10.04 -2.27 2.82
CA ALA A 45 10.03 -1.40 1.65
C ALA A 45 11.44 -1.01 1.21
N TRP A 46 12.32 -0.64 2.15
CA TRP A 46 13.72 -0.32 1.83
C TRP A 46 14.46 -1.47 1.16
N SER A 47 14.23 -2.72 1.60
CA SER A 47 14.84 -3.90 0.97
C SER A 47 14.42 -4.07 -0.50
N LEU A 48 13.24 -3.58 -0.88
CA LEU A 48 12.68 -3.69 -2.24
C LEU A 48 12.96 -2.46 -3.13
N VAL A 49 13.43 -1.34 -2.56
CA VAL A 49 13.84 -0.18 -3.37
C VAL A 49 14.99 -0.57 -4.31
N PRO A 50 14.92 -0.35 -5.62
CA PRO A 50 16.04 -0.64 -6.51
C PRO A 50 17.20 0.35 -6.31
N ALA A 51 18.41 -0.02 -6.67
CA ALA A 51 19.56 0.90 -6.63
C ALA A 51 19.49 2.01 -7.69
N GLN A 52 18.64 1.82 -8.70
CA GLN A 52 18.43 2.76 -9.80
C GLN A 52 16.95 2.76 -10.17
N PHE A 53 16.39 3.94 -10.43
CA PHE A 53 15.01 4.10 -10.86
C PHE A 53 14.95 5.01 -12.10
N THR A 54 14.31 4.54 -13.16
CA THR A 54 14.10 5.32 -14.38
C THR A 54 12.71 5.94 -14.33
N LYS A 55 12.64 7.26 -14.33
CA LYS A 55 11.39 8.02 -14.38
C LYS A 55 10.74 7.89 -15.78
N PRO A 56 9.43 8.18 -15.92
CA PRO A 56 8.76 8.19 -17.22
C PRO A 56 9.34 9.19 -18.24
N ASN A 57 10.04 10.24 -17.77
CA ASN A 57 10.74 11.21 -18.62
C ASN A 57 12.12 10.71 -19.10
N GLY A 58 12.52 9.47 -18.76
CA GLY A 58 13.81 8.88 -19.11
C GLY A 58 14.97 9.23 -18.17
N GLU A 59 14.74 10.08 -17.17
CA GLU A 59 15.75 10.45 -16.18
C GLU A 59 16.01 9.30 -15.20
N ILE A 60 17.29 9.08 -14.89
CA ILE A 60 17.74 8.00 -14.03
C ILE A 60 18.13 8.56 -12.66
N VAL A 61 17.42 8.12 -11.62
CA VAL A 61 17.75 8.42 -10.22
C VAL A 61 18.56 7.27 -9.65
N GLN A 62 19.77 7.56 -9.18
CA GLN A 62 20.57 6.60 -8.42
C GLN A 62 20.20 6.70 -6.94
N ILE A 63 20.01 5.55 -6.30
CA ILE A 63 19.67 5.44 -4.89
C ILE A 63 20.84 4.78 -4.18
N ASP A 64 21.50 5.53 -3.30
CA ASP A 64 22.59 4.98 -2.50
C ASP A 64 22.01 4.10 -1.38
N LYS A 65 22.11 2.79 -1.57
CA LYS A 65 21.63 1.78 -0.61
C LYS A 65 22.38 1.80 0.73
N LYS A 66 23.50 2.52 0.83
CA LYS A 66 24.26 2.73 2.07
C LYS A 66 23.73 3.93 2.87
N LYS A 67 23.07 4.88 2.21
CA LYS A 67 22.54 6.12 2.81
C LYS A 67 21.05 6.02 3.09
N LYS A 68 20.65 4.93 3.73
CA LYS A 68 19.25 4.62 4.04
C LYS A 68 18.55 5.75 4.81
N ASP A 69 19.22 6.32 5.81
CA ASP A 69 18.62 7.33 6.69
C ASP A 69 18.36 8.67 5.95
N GLU A 70 19.03 8.93 4.83
CA GLU A 70 18.78 10.09 3.97
C GLU A 70 17.53 9.91 3.09
N VAL A 71 17.13 8.65 2.85
CA VAL A 71 16.04 8.28 1.94
C VAL A 71 14.75 7.93 2.68
N MET A 72 14.85 7.38 3.89
CA MET A 72 13.67 7.05 4.69
C MET A 72 12.94 8.31 5.16
N VAL A 73 11.62 8.29 5.02
CA VAL A 73 10.76 9.35 5.55
C VAL A 73 10.52 9.17 7.04
N PRO A 74 10.10 10.23 7.77
CA PRO A 74 9.71 10.12 9.17
C PRO A 74 8.60 9.10 9.40
N VAL A 75 8.58 8.48 10.59
CA VAL A 75 7.62 7.43 10.96
C VAL A 75 6.17 7.90 10.79
N ASP A 76 5.86 9.15 11.09
CA ASP A 76 4.48 9.66 10.99
C ASP A 76 4.00 9.73 9.54
N VAL A 77 4.89 10.10 8.62
CA VAL A 77 4.62 10.08 7.17
C VAL A 77 4.48 8.64 6.69
N ALA A 78 5.38 7.75 7.11
CA ALA A 78 5.30 6.34 6.79
C ALA A 78 3.98 5.70 7.29
N ARG A 79 3.51 6.11 8.47
CA ARG A 79 2.24 5.63 9.04
C ARG A 79 1.05 6.00 8.15
N GLU A 80 1.03 7.23 7.64
CA GLU A 80 0.01 7.66 6.67
C GLU A 80 0.11 6.85 5.36
N VAL A 81 1.30 6.73 4.79
CA VAL A 81 1.55 5.95 3.56
C VAL A 81 1.06 4.50 3.70
N ILE A 82 1.36 3.84 4.83
CA ILE A 82 0.93 2.47 5.10
C ILE A 82 -0.60 2.39 5.29
N ARG A 83 -1.21 3.38 5.95
CA ARG A 83 -2.68 3.43 6.10
C ARG A 83 -3.35 3.52 4.72
N VAL A 84 -2.87 4.40 3.85
CA VAL A 84 -3.36 4.53 2.48
C VAL A 84 -3.11 3.24 1.69
N GLY A 85 -1.92 2.64 1.84
CA GLY A 85 -1.57 1.34 1.24
C GLY A 85 -2.52 0.22 1.66
N ARG A 86 -2.93 0.16 2.93
CA ARG A 86 -3.95 -0.78 3.43
C ARG A 86 -5.29 -0.60 2.74
N ILE A 87 -5.76 0.64 2.63
CA ILE A 87 -7.02 0.94 1.93
C ILE A 87 -6.92 0.55 0.45
N SER A 88 -5.80 0.85 -0.21
CA SER A 88 -5.53 0.40 -1.59
C SER A 88 -5.49 -1.12 -1.73
N ALA A 89 -4.97 -1.85 -0.74
CA ALA A 89 -4.98 -3.31 -0.73
C ALA A 89 -6.41 -3.85 -0.67
N HIS A 90 -7.26 -3.27 0.20
CA HIS A 90 -8.67 -3.64 0.26
C HIS A 90 -9.40 -3.31 -1.04
N ALA A 91 -9.15 -2.14 -1.65
CA ALA A 91 -9.71 -1.79 -2.95
C ALA A 91 -9.33 -2.82 -4.03
N GLN A 92 -8.08 -3.29 -4.05
CA GLN A 92 -7.63 -4.33 -4.98
C GLN A 92 -8.37 -5.65 -4.75
N VAL A 93 -8.55 -6.09 -3.51
CA VAL A 93 -9.33 -7.30 -3.17
C VAL A 93 -10.79 -7.15 -3.58
N CYS A 94 -11.35 -5.95 -3.44
CA CYS A 94 -12.73 -5.64 -3.80
C CYS A 94 -12.94 -5.34 -5.31
N ASN A 95 -11.91 -5.46 -6.16
CA ASN A 95 -11.94 -5.09 -7.58
C ASN A 95 -12.36 -3.62 -7.85
N LEU A 96 -11.94 -2.71 -6.97
CA LEU A 96 -12.21 -1.27 -7.05
C LEU A 96 -11.00 -0.52 -7.62
N VAL A 97 -10.68 -0.80 -8.89
CA VAL A 97 -9.44 -0.32 -9.53
C VAL A 97 -9.37 1.21 -9.59
N GLU A 98 -10.44 1.88 -10.01
CA GLU A 98 -10.47 3.35 -10.08
C GLU A 98 -10.32 4.00 -8.71
N ASP A 99 -10.99 3.44 -7.69
CA ASP A 99 -10.85 3.91 -6.31
C ASP A 99 -9.42 3.70 -5.79
N GLN A 100 -8.80 2.55 -6.08
CA GLN A 100 -7.40 2.29 -5.73
C GLN A 100 -6.46 3.33 -6.35
N VAL A 101 -6.65 3.65 -7.64
CA VAL A 101 -5.87 4.65 -8.37
C VAL A 101 -6.08 6.05 -7.80
N ALA A 102 -7.33 6.44 -7.52
CA ALA A 102 -7.63 7.73 -6.91
C ALA A 102 -6.99 7.89 -5.52
N ASN A 103 -7.05 6.84 -4.70
CA ASN A 103 -6.42 6.80 -3.38
C ASN A 103 -4.90 7.01 -3.46
N TYR A 104 -4.22 6.28 -4.34
CA TYR A 104 -2.78 6.41 -4.56
C TYR A 104 -2.41 7.79 -5.11
N ARG A 105 -3.13 8.28 -6.13
CA ARG A 105 -2.87 9.61 -6.72
C ARG A 105 -3.06 10.73 -5.70
N SER A 106 -4.06 10.64 -4.83
CA SER A 106 -4.27 11.59 -3.73
C SER A 106 -3.06 11.63 -2.80
N LEU A 107 -2.56 10.46 -2.37
CA LEU A 107 -1.33 10.38 -1.56
C LEU A 107 -0.14 11.01 -2.26
N MET A 108 0.17 10.58 -3.48
CA MET A 108 1.35 11.08 -4.18
C MET A 108 1.26 12.57 -4.47
N LYS A 109 0.07 13.11 -4.76
CA LYS A 109 -0.13 14.53 -4.94
C LYS A 109 0.13 15.32 -3.66
N ARG A 110 -0.39 14.87 -2.51
CA ARG A 110 -0.13 15.50 -1.20
C ARG A 110 1.36 15.57 -0.90
N GLU A 111 2.06 14.45 -1.08
CA GLU A 111 3.49 14.40 -0.77
C GLU A 111 4.30 15.27 -1.74
N THR A 112 3.94 15.28 -3.02
CA THR A 112 4.58 16.15 -4.02
C THR A 112 4.35 17.63 -3.71
N ASP A 113 3.12 18.02 -3.37
CA ASP A 113 2.74 19.41 -3.11
C ASP A 113 3.40 19.97 -1.83
N LYS A 114 3.86 19.12 -0.90
CA LYS A 114 4.64 19.53 0.27
C LYS A 114 6.03 20.08 -0.11
N LYS A 115 6.56 19.74 -1.30
CA LYS A 115 7.86 20.22 -1.84
C LYS A 115 9.07 20.06 -0.89
N GLN A 116 8.97 19.19 0.09
CA GLN A 116 10.02 18.97 1.10
C GLN A 116 10.78 17.65 0.89
N TRP A 117 10.32 16.80 -0.03
CA TRP A 117 10.89 15.50 -0.28
C TRP A 117 11.90 15.54 -1.42
N THR A 118 13.03 14.87 -1.22
CA THR A 118 13.96 14.57 -2.29
C THR A 118 13.35 13.55 -3.25
N GLU A 119 13.92 13.41 -4.44
CA GLU A 119 13.44 12.42 -5.41
C GLU A 119 13.58 10.99 -4.88
N GLN A 120 14.66 10.69 -4.16
CA GLN A 120 14.86 9.39 -3.51
C GLN A 120 13.79 9.12 -2.46
N GLN A 121 13.42 10.12 -1.66
CA GLN A 121 12.33 10.02 -0.69
C GLN A 121 10.97 9.81 -1.37
N MET A 122 10.70 10.50 -2.49
CA MET A 122 9.47 10.27 -3.27
C MET A 122 9.40 8.86 -3.84
N ILE A 123 10.52 8.31 -4.33
CA ILE A 123 10.60 6.91 -4.77
C ILE A 123 10.36 5.96 -3.59
N TYR A 124 10.91 6.27 -2.42
CA TYR A 124 10.70 5.49 -1.21
C TYR A 124 9.23 5.50 -0.75
N ILE A 125 8.56 6.65 -0.75
CA ILE A 125 7.12 6.79 -0.44
C ILE A 125 6.28 5.90 -1.37
N ASN A 126 6.54 5.96 -2.68
CA ASN A 126 5.87 5.10 -3.65
C ASN A 126 6.14 3.62 -3.37
N GLN A 127 7.40 3.25 -3.12
CA GLN A 127 7.77 1.87 -2.84
C GLN A 127 7.12 1.36 -1.53
N LEU A 128 7.03 2.20 -0.49
CA LEU A 128 6.39 1.85 0.77
C LEU A 128 4.89 1.58 0.59
N HIS A 129 4.20 2.40 -0.20
CA HIS A 129 2.81 2.16 -0.57
C HIS A 129 2.66 0.84 -1.32
N LEU A 130 3.41 0.64 -2.40
CA LEU A 130 3.35 -0.57 -3.23
C LEU A 130 3.65 -1.82 -2.41
N THR A 131 4.69 -1.78 -1.59
CA THR A 131 5.09 -2.88 -0.70
C THR A 131 3.97 -3.23 0.28
N THR A 132 3.30 -2.23 0.85
CA THR A 132 2.15 -2.45 1.73
C THR A 132 1.02 -3.16 1.00
N VAL A 133 0.69 -2.72 -0.22
CA VAL A 133 -0.36 -3.36 -1.06
C VAL A 133 0.01 -4.80 -1.38
N MET A 134 1.26 -5.06 -1.80
CA MET A 134 1.71 -6.40 -2.17
C MET A 134 1.71 -7.39 -1.00
N LEU A 135 2.17 -6.95 0.18
CA LEU A 135 2.16 -7.75 1.40
C LEU A 135 0.74 -8.15 1.81
N LEU A 136 -0.21 -7.23 1.72
CA LEU A 136 -1.58 -7.44 2.20
C LEU A 136 -2.47 -8.19 1.20
N THR A 137 -2.17 -8.10 -0.09
CA THR A 137 -2.90 -8.83 -1.14
C THR A 137 -2.34 -10.24 -1.38
N GLY A 138 -1.30 -10.64 -0.64
CA GLY A 138 -0.76 -12.00 -0.68
C GLY A 138 0.00 -12.34 -1.97
N LYS A 139 0.39 -11.34 -2.77
CA LYS A 139 1.23 -11.52 -3.97
C LYS A 139 2.71 -11.75 -3.64
N ILE A 140 3.09 -11.79 -2.36
CA ILE A 140 4.44 -12.09 -1.89
C ILE A 140 4.36 -13.03 -0.68
N LYS A 141 5.05 -14.18 -0.71
CA LYS A 141 5.38 -14.94 0.50
C LYS A 141 6.83 -14.65 0.89
N LEU A 142 7.04 -14.25 2.14
CA LEU A 142 8.38 -14.15 2.70
C LEU A 142 8.85 -15.57 3.06
N VAL A 143 9.79 -16.13 2.28
CA VAL A 143 10.44 -17.40 2.62
C VAL A 143 11.78 -17.07 3.23
N GLU A 144 11.87 -17.14 4.56
CA GLU A 144 13.14 -17.01 5.26
C GLU A 144 13.87 -18.36 5.17
N LYS A 145 14.70 -18.53 4.13
CA LYS A 145 15.71 -19.59 4.10
C LYS A 145 17.02 -19.02 4.64
N GLN A 146 17.63 -19.76 5.56
CA GLN A 146 18.88 -19.44 6.23
C GLN A 146 19.91 -18.84 5.26
N GLY A 147 20.36 -17.60 5.54
CA GLY A 147 21.57 -17.03 4.94
C GLY A 147 21.35 -15.87 3.97
N ASP A 148 20.44 -15.99 2.99
CA ASP A 148 20.28 -14.98 1.93
C ASP A 148 18.81 -14.77 1.58
N LYS A 149 18.31 -13.55 1.78
CA LYS A 149 16.90 -13.18 1.60
C LYS A 149 16.56 -13.10 0.10
N GLN A 150 16.04 -14.18 -0.47
CA GLN A 150 15.41 -14.18 -1.79
C GLN A 150 13.88 -14.10 -1.66
N VAL A 151 13.27 -13.11 -2.31
CA VAL A 151 11.82 -12.91 -2.35
C VAL A 151 11.25 -13.78 -3.46
N VAL A 152 10.63 -14.91 -3.10
CA VAL A 152 9.93 -15.78 -4.04
C VAL A 152 8.47 -15.32 -4.14
N ILE A 153 8.10 -14.80 -5.31
CA ILE A 153 6.72 -14.46 -5.67
C ILE A 153 6.01 -15.74 -6.10
N GLU A 154 5.36 -16.42 -5.17
CA GLU A 154 4.37 -17.45 -5.53
C GLU A 154 3.02 -16.78 -5.74
N GLU A 155 2.59 -16.66 -7.01
CA GLU A 155 1.19 -16.37 -7.34
C GLU A 155 0.31 -17.52 -6.83
N ARG A 156 -0.26 -17.36 -5.63
CA ARG A 156 -1.45 -18.13 -5.28
C ARG A 156 -2.59 -17.66 -6.18
N LYS A 157 -3.05 -18.56 -7.06
CA LYS A 157 -4.44 -18.55 -7.57
C LYS A 157 -5.38 -18.81 -6.38
N SER A 158 -5.46 -17.87 -5.44
CA SER A 158 -6.57 -17.81 -4.52
C SER A 158 -7.82 -17.47 -5.35
N PRO A 159 -8.97 -18.12 -5.12
CA PRO A 159 -10.21 -17.70 -5.76
C PRO A 159 -10.37 -16.20 -5.50
N VAL A 160 -10.77 -15.44 -6.52
CA VAL A 160 -11.00 -14.00 -6.46
C VAL A 160 -12.10 -13.76 -5.41
N GLN A 161 -11.68 -13.64 -4.15
CA GLN A 161 -12.52 -13.30 -3.01
C GLN A 161 -12.93 -11.84 -3.22
N THR A 162 -14.02 -11.66 -3.94
CA THR A 162 -14.66 -10.36 -4.11
C THR A 162 -15.31 -10.00 -2.79
N CYS A 163 -15.08 -8.76 -2.36
CA CYS A 163 -15.68 -8.24 -1.13
C CYS A 163 -17.21 -8.30 -1.18
N ALA A 164 -17.84 -8.55 -0.03
CA ALA A 164 -19.28 -8.34 0.12
C ALA A 164 -19.64 -6.86 -0.20
N PRO A 165 -20.85 -6.56 -0.71
CA PRO A 165 -21.23 -5.20 -1.12
C PRO A 165 -21.01 -4.15 -0.03
N GLU A 166 -21.31 -4.48 1.23
CA GLU A 166 -21.10 -3.60 2.39
C GLU A 166 -19.62 -3.26 2.61
N GLN A 167 -18.72 -4.22 2.39
CA GLN A 167 -17.28 -4.01 2.54
C GLN A 167 -16.75 -3.13 1.41
N SER A 168 -17.19 -3.38 0.16
CA SER A 168 -16.85 -2.52 -0.97
C SER A 168 -17.31 -1.08 -0.76
N GLN A 169 -18.51 -0.86 -0.21
CA GLN A 169 -19.00 0.47 0.12
C GLN A 169 -18.15 1.17 1.19
N LYS A 170 -17.74 0.45 2.26
CA LYS A 170 -16.84 1.01 3.28
C LYS A 170 -15.50 1.44 2.70
N VAL A 171 -14.92 0.64 1.80
CA VAL A 171 -13.66 0.98 1.12
C VAL A 171 -13.84 2.22 0.25
N LYS A 172 -14.92 2.31 -0.54
CA LYS A 172 -15.23 3.50 -1.34
C LYS A 172 -15.39 4.76 -0.49
N GLN A 173 -16.09 4.67 0.64
CA GLN A 173 -16.27 5.80 1.55
C GLN A 173 -14.94 6.25 2.14
N ALA A 174 -14.11 5.33 2.64
CA ALA A 174 -12.79 5.66 3.17
C ALA A 174 -11.89 6.33 2.11
N ILE A 175 -11.94 5.87 0.86
CA ILE A 175 -11.19 6.48 -0.24
C ILE A 175 -11.75 7.85 -0.60
N ALA A 176 -13.08 7.99 -0.70
CA ALA A 176 -13.72 9.26 -1.02
C ALA A 176 -13.41 10.33 0.03
N GLU A 177 -13.45 9.98 1.32
CA GLU A 177 -13.05 10.84 2.42
C GLU A 177 -11.58 11.25 2.32
N TYR A 178 -10.70 10.29 2.08
CA TYR A 178 -9.26 10.55 1.93
C TYR A 178 -8.94 11.39 0.69
N VAL A 179 -9.61 11.19 -0.44
CA VAL A 179 -9.42 12.00 -1.65
C VAL A 179 -9.98 13.41 -1.45
N LYS A 180 -11.17 13.54 -0.86
CA LYS A 180 -11.82 14.83 -0.57
C LYS A 180 -11.01 15.71 0.38
N ALA A 181 -10.35 15.11 1.36
CA ALA A 181 -9.49 15.84 2.28
C ALA A 181 -8.19 16.36 1.63
N GLY A 182 -7.97 16.10 0.33
CA GLY A 182 -6.69 16.28 -0.34
C GLY A 182 -6.69 17.34 -1.42
N PRO A 183 -5.49 17.66 -1.93
CA PRO A 183 -5.38 18.53 -3.09
C PRO A 183 -6.20 17.94 -4.26
N PRO A 184 -6.86 18.78 -5.08
CA PRO A 184 -7.62 18.30 -6.22
C PRO A 184 -6.76 17.45 -7.15
N ILE A 185 -7.09 16.18 -7.32
CA ILE A 185 -6.48 15.32 -8.35
C ILE A 185 -7.33 15.43 -9.61
N SER A 186 -6.70 15.66 -10.77
CA SER A 186 -7.42 15.58 -12.05
C SER A 186 -7.90 14.15 -12.25
N THR A 187 -9.19 13.91 -12.00
CA THR A 187 -9.83 12.64 -12.29
C THR A 187 -9.95 12.54 -13.81
N VAL A 188 -9.01 11.87 -14.46
CA VAL A 188 -9.25 11.42 -15.83
C VAL A 188 -10.28 10.30 -15.74
N MET A 189 -11.56 10.67 -15.66
CA MET A 189 -12.69 9.77 -15.85
C MET A 189 -12.74 9.37 -17.32
N ALA A 190 -12.82 8.07 -17.57
CA ALA A 190 -13.33 7.40 -18.78
C ALA A 190 -13.05 8.08 -20.14
N VAL A 191 -12.15 7.47 -20.92
CA VAL A 191 -12.26 7.58 -22.38
C VAL A 191 -13.47 6.74 -22.79
N PRO A 192 -14.46 7.29 -23.53
CA PRO A 192 -15.54 6.50 -24.08
C PRO A 192 -14.98 5.47 -25.06
N SER A 193 -15.45 4.23 -24.94
CA SER A 193 -15.25 3.19 -25.94
C SER A 193 -15.72 3.69 -27.31
N THR A 194 -14.79 3.91 -28.23
CA THR A 194 -15.09 3.94 -29.66
C THR A 194 -15.04 2.51 -30.17
N GLU A 195 -16.19 1.84 -30.17
CA GLU A 195 -16.46 0.78 -31.14
C GLU A 195 -16.59 1.43 -32.53
N GLY A 196 -15.93 0.83 -33.52
CA GLY A 196 -16.24 1.05 -34.93
C GLY A 196 -15.02 1.21 -35.82
N GLY A 197 -14.58 0.12 -36.45
CA GLY A 197 -13.76 0.21 -37.67
C GLY A 197 -12.74 -0.90 -37.85
N ALA A 198 -13.21 -2.10 -38.20
CA ALA A 198 -12.38 -3.11 -38.83
C ALA A 198 -11.88 -2.63 -40.21
N ALA A 199 -10.60 -2.81 -40.51
CA ALA A 199 -10.11 -3.12 -41.86
C ALA A 199 -8.71 -3.74 -41.78
N ALA A 200 -8.54 -4.83 -42.51
CA ALA A 200 -7.41 -5.72 -42.52
C ALA A 200 -6.35 -5.36 -43.59
N ALA A 201 -5.24 -6.13 -43.51
CA ALA A 201 -4.33 -6.56 -44.58
C ALA A 201 -3.26 -5.56 -45.04
N GLU A 202 -1.98 -5.86 -44.78
CA GLU A 202 -0.99 -6.50 -45.69
C GLU A 202 -0.16 -5.42 -46.41
N ALA A 203 1.13 -5.53 -46.78
CA ALA A 203 2.13 -6.58 -46.84
C ALA A 203 3.52 -5.89 -46.85
N GLY A 204 4.60 -6.65 -46.65
CA GLY A 204 5.97 -6.16 -46.86
C GLY A 204 7.03 -7.20 -46.54
N ALA A 205 7.13 -8.22 -47.41
CA ALA A 205 8.12 -9.29 -47.36
C ALA A 205 9.54 -8.85 -47.75
N SER A 206 10.56 -9.51 -47.21
CA SER A 206 11.83 -9.93 -47.84
C SER A 206 12.78 -10.39 -46.71
N GLY A 207 13.47 -11.53 -46.71
CA GLY A 207 13.68 -12.57 -47.71
C GLY A 207 14.88 -13.44 -47.29
N GLY A 208 14.88 -14.71 -47.70
CA GLY A 208 16.03 -15.63 -47.78
C GLY A 208 16.42 -16.34 -46.47
N ALA A 209 16.29 -17.67 -46.35
CA ALA A 209 17.07 -18.75 -46.98
C ALA A 209 18.02 -19.35 -45.92
N GLU A 210 18.38 -20.63 -45.82
CA GLU A 210 17.93 -21.93 -46.30
C GLU A 210 18.79 -22.96 -45.49
N ALA A 211 18.22 -24.14 -45.18
CA ALA A 211 18.86 -25.44 -44.86
C ALA A 211 19.97 -25.63 -43.76
N LYS A 212 19.58 -26.30 -42.66
CA LYS A 212 20.01 -27.65 -42.11
C LYS A 212 21.37 -28.30 -42.56
N PRO A 213 21.90 -29.37 -41.88
CA PRO A 213 22.34 -29.62 -40.48
C PRO A 213 23.73 -30.34 -40.35
N ALA A 214 24.09 -30.75 -39.11
CA ALA A 214 25.12 -31.73 -38.67
C ALA A 214 26.57 -31.20 -38.63
N SER A 215 27.48 -31.57 -37.71
CA SER A 215 27.68 -32.76 -36.88
C SER A 215 28.68 -32.50 -35.73
N GLU A 216 28.72 -33.43 -34.77
CA GLU A 216 29.61 -33.65 -33.62
C GLU A 216 31.09 -33.22 -33.74
N THR A 217 31.72 -32.80 -32.62
CA THR A 217 33.01 -33.34 -32.12
C THR A 217 33.26 -32.99 -30.63
N LYS A 218 33.34 -34.07 -29.85
CA LYS A 218 34.05 -34.36 -28.59
C LYS A 218 35.22 -33.45 -28.16
N VAL A 219 35.25 -33.03 -26.89
CA VAL A 219 36.46 -32.83 -26.03
C VAL A 219 36.07 -33.13 -24.58
N GLU A 220 36.27 -34.35 -24.07
CA GLU A 220 37.45 -34.85 -23.35
C GLU A 220 37.63 -34.29 -21.92
N LYS A 221 37.38 -35.18 -20.95
CA LYS A 221 37.70 -35.05 -19.53
C LYS A 221 39.21 -35.21 -19.33
N THR A 222 39.83 -34.33 -18.54
CA THR A 222 41.05 -34.69 -17.80
C THR A 222 40.82 -34.50 -16.31
N LYS A 223 40.97 -35.63 -15.61
CA LYS A 223 40.89 -35.81 -14.16
C LYS A 223 42.25 -35.48 -13.57
N LYS A 224 42.28 -34.70 -12.48
CA LYS A 224 43.29 -34.78 -11.44
C LYS A 224 42.60 -34.61 -10.10
#